data_AF-A0A948Q338-F1
#
_entry.id   AF-A0A948Q338-F1
#
_cell.length_a   1.000
_cell.length_b   1.000
_cell.length_c   1.000
_cell.angle_alpha   90.00
_cell.angle_beta   90.00
_cell.angle_gamma   90.00
#
_symmetry.space_group_name_H-M   'P 1'
#
loop_
_entity.id
_entity.type
_entity.pdbx_description
1 polymer ?
#
loop_
_entity_poly.entity_id
_entity_poly.type
_entity_poly.pdbx_seq_one_letter_code
_entity_poly.pdbx_strand_id
1 'polypeptide(L)'
;MRHTRFKTGCILIGILLLSATSAMGQSPVLDMTVWPTTAGWPQVTAGGGTAVLGGGILTLTAPVNTLSGFRAPFGLWSTAAADPGGFEIEAVMKVVSVSDPGGAAASVTYRNGVIRCIFDIYDDHIGLSSFTNWSGTTTHVMDTTDGFHQYVISGLGNQVEVTVDGVSVISAVSLDSDTGTPVMDFGDEYWTNDTTTEWSYVAFGPKGAVPARPAAWGDLKAMFR
;
A
#
# COMPACT_ATOMS: atom_id res chain seq x y z
N MET A 1 33.79 -31.05 -62.82
CA MET A 1 33.63 -29.86 -61.95
C MET A 1 32.21 -29.35 -62.10
N ARG A 2 31.34 -29.57 -61.10
CA ARG A 2 29.95 -29.09 -61.09
C ARG A 2 29.85 -27.93 -60.09
N HIS A 3 29.48 -26.75 -60.58
CA HIS A 3 29.18 -25.58 -59.75
C HIS A 3 27.74 -25.65 -59.26
N THR A 4 27.56 -25.85 -57.95
CA THR A 4 26.26 -25.75 -57.26
C THR A 4 26.08 -24.31 -56.79
N ARG A 5 25.13 -23.57 -57.39
CA ARG A 5 24.74 -22.23 -56.95
C ARG A 5 23.69 -22.35 -55.84
N PHE A 6 24.02 -21.89 -54.62
CA PHE A 6 23.05 -21.66 -53.56
C PHE A 6 22.39 -20.29 -53.77
N LYS A 7 21.05 -20.28 -53.86
CA LYS A 7 20.24 -19.05 -53.86
C LYS A 7 19.91 -18.69 -52.42
N THR A 8 20.41 -17.54 -51.95
CA THR A 8 20.05 -16.95 -50.66
C THR A 8 18.69 -16.29 -50.76
N GLY A 9 17.66 -16.93 -50.19
CA GLY A 9 16.34 -16.32 -50.01
C GLY A 9 16.37 -15.41 -48.77
N CYS A 10 16.16 -14.11 -48.97
CA CYS A 10 15.93 -13.17 -47.87
C CYS A 10 14.53 -13.45 -47.28
N ILE A 11 14.48 -13.92 -46.05
CA ILE A 11 13.26 -14.02 -45.25
C ILE A 11 13.01 -12.63 -44.66
N LEU A 12 11.99 -11.95 -45.17
CA LEU A 12 11.47 -10.71 -44.59
C LEU A 12 10.72 -11.09 -43.30
N ILE A 13 11.35 -10.89 -42.14
CA ILE A 13 10.68 -11.02 -40.83
C ILE A 13 9.84 -9.75 -40.66
N GLY A 14 8.53 -9.88 -40.88
CA GLY A 14 7.57 -8.86 -40.51
C GLY A 14 7.60 -8.69 -38.99
N ILE A 15 8.15 -7.57 -38.52
CA ILE A 15 8.05 -7.16 -37.12
C ILE A 15 6.58 -6.88 -36.86
N LEU A 16 5.92 -7.81 -36.17
CA LEU A 16 4.60 -7.62 -35.59
C LEU A 16 4.75 -6.58 -34.47
N LEU A 17 4.51 -5.31 -34.79
CA LEU A 17 4.34 -4.25 -33.81
C LEU A 17 3.07 -4.58 -33.01
N LEU A 18 3.24 -5.29 -31.89
CA LEU A 18 2.22 -5.31 -30.85
C LEU A 18 2.06 -3.87 -30.37
N SER A 19 0.97 -3.24 -30.80
CA SER A 19 0.50 -2.00 -30.20
C SER A 19 0.27 -2.27 -28.71
N ALA A 20 1.15 -1.69 -27.88
CA ALA A 20 0.94 -1.60 -26.46
C ALA A 20 -0.40 -0.87 -26.25
N THR A 21 -1.41 -1.60 -25.81
CA THR A 21 -2.56 -0.97 -25.17
C THR A 21 -1.99 -0.23 -23.97
N SER A 22 -1.92 1.10 -24.05
CA SER A 22 -1.57 1.95 -22.92
C SER A 22 -2.43 1.52 -21.74
N ALA A 23 -1.81 0.94 -20.70
CA ALA A 23 -2.48 0.55 -19.48
C ALA A 23 -3.22 1.76 -18.94
N MET A 24 -4.55 1.78 -19.06
CA MET A 24 -5.35 2.89 -18.60
C MET A 24 -5.16 3.07 -17.09
N GLY A 25 -4.69 4.25 -16.70
CA GLY A 25 -5.01 4.90 -15.42
C GLY A 25 -4.50 4.26 -14.13
N GLN A 26 -3.58 3.28 -14.17
CA GLN A 26 -2.98 2.76 -12.94
C GLN A 26 -2.07 3.83 -12.34
N SER A 27 -2.36 4.24 -11.11
CA SER A 27 -1.56 5.22 -10.37
C SER A 27 -0.94 4.55 -9.14
N PRO A 28 0.36 4.75 -8.87
CA PRO A 28 0.96 4.36 -7.60
C PRO A 28 0.54 5.29 -6.44
N VAL A 29 -0.27 6.31 -6.73
CA VAL A 29 -0.75 7.33 -5.80
C VAL A 29 -2.28 7.38 -5.82
N LEU A 30 -2.88 7.39 -4.64
CA LEU A 30 -4.25 7.80 -4.37
C LEU A 30 -4.20 9.05 -3.50
N ASP A 31 -4.70 10.18 -4.00
CA ASP A 31 -4.90 11.42 -3.23
C ASP A 31 -6.37 11.61 -2.81
N MET A 32 -7.18 10.56 -2.98
CA MET A 32 -8.60 10.48 -2.68
C MET A 32 -9.45 11.57 -3.37
N THR A 33 -8.93 12.25 -4.40
CA THR A 33 -9.73 13.14 -5.26
C THR A 33 -10.61 12.36 -6.24
N VAL A 34 -10.24 11.10 -6.48
CA VAL A 34 -10.97 10.12 -7.29
C VAL A 34 -11.22 8.85 -6.50
N TRP A 35 -12.27 8.13 -6.85
CA TRP A 35 -12.56 6.83 -6.25
C TRP A 35 -11.43 5.82 -6.55
N PRO A 36 -10.94 5.03 -5.57
CA PRO A 36 -9.76 4.17 -5.77
C PRO A 36 -9.89 3.19 -6.95
N THR A 37 -11.08 2.62 -7.19
CA THR A 37 -11.26 1.71 -8.34
C THR A 37 -11.18 2.41 -9.69
N THR A 38 -11.45 3.72 -9.75
CA THR A 38 -11.24 4.54 -10.95
C THR A 38 -9.75 4.75 -11.22
N ALA A 39 -8.91 4.78 -10.17
CA ALA A 39 -7.45 4.82 -10.26
C ALA A 39 -6.80 3.42 -10.41
N GLY A 40 -7.62 2.38 -10.61
CA GLY A 40 -7.17 1.00 -10.82
C GLY A 40 -6.86 0.20 -9.56
N TRP A 41 -7.23 0.69 -8.37
CA TRP A 41 -7.08 -0.04 -7.11
C TRP A 41 -8.34 -0.87 -6.84
N PRO A 42 -8.36 -2.18 -7.12
CA PRO A 42 -9.52 -3.01 -6.85
C PRO A 42 -9.86 -3.01 -5.36
N GLN A 43 -11.16 -2.93 -5.08
CA GLN A 43 -11.67 -2.99 -3.72
C GLN A 43 -11.58 -4.42 -3.18
N VAL A 44 -11.20 -4.54 -1.91
CA VAL A 44 -11.19 -5.77 -1.11
C VAL A 44 -12.28 -5.61 -0.07
N THR A 45 -13.37 -6.37 -0.18
CA THR A 45 -14.45 -6.36 0.82
C THR A 45 -14.91 -7.76 1.16
N ALA A 46 -15.21 -7.98 2.43
CA ALA A 46 -15.92 -9.16 2.91
C ALA A 46 -16.85 -8.78 4.07
N GLY A 47 -17.90 -9.57 4.30
CA GLY A 47 -18.71 -9.48 5.53
C GLY A 47 -19.62 -8.25 5.69
N GLY A 48 -19.54 -7.23 4.83
CA GLY A 48 -20.40 -6.03 4.91
C GLY A 48 -19.66 -4.72 5.23
N GLY A 49 -18.33 -4.70 5.13
CA GLY A 49 -17.55 -3.47 5.16
C GLY A 49 -17.98 -2.50 4.06
N THR A 50 -17.90 -1.21 4.36
CA THR A 50 -18.32 -0.12 3.46
C THR A 50 -17.18 0.86 3.21
N ALA A 51 -17.27 1.56 2.10
CA ALA A 51 -16.37 2.63 1.72
C ALA A 51 -17.21 3.81 1.20
N VAL A 52 -16.86 5.03 1.61
CA VAL A 52 -17.50 6.28 1.16
C VAL A 52 -16.42 7.30 0.87
N LEU A 53 -16.56 8.05 -0.21
CA LEU A 53 -15.61 9.09 -0.61
C LEU A 53 -16.35 10.40 -0.68
N GLY A 54 -15.89 11.38 0.08
CA GLY A 54 -16.46 12.71 0.11
C GLY A 54 -15.43 13.73 0.56
N GLY A 55 -15.40 14.89 -0.11
CA GLY A 55 -14.49 15.99 0.27
C GLY A 55 -13.00 15.65 0.21
N GLY A 56 -12.59 14.69 -0.63
CA GLY A 56 -11.20 14.24 -0.71
C GLY A 56 -10.79 13.27 0.40
N ILE A 57 -11.75 12.71 1.15
CA ILE A 57 -11.50 11.73 2.21
C ILE A 57 -12.26 10.45 1.89
N LEU A 58 -11.56 9.32 1.95
CA LEU A 58 -12.10 7.98 1.87
C LEU A 58 -12.34 7.45 3.29
N THR A 59 -13.60 7.32 3.67
CA THR A 59 -14.01 6.68 4.92
C THR A 59 -14.22 5.18 4.68
N LEU A 60 -13.54 4.35 5.45
CA LEU A 60 -13.75 2.91 5.49
C LEU A 60 -14.40 2.56 6.83
N THR A 61 -15.49 1.81 6.79
CA THR A 61 -16.13 1.27 7.99
C THR A 61 -16.23 -0.23 7.83
N ALA A 62 -15.56 -0.96 8.70
CA ALA A 62 -15.65 -2.41 8.76
C ALA A 62 -16.21 -2.82 10.13
N PRO A 63 -17.49 -3.23 10.18
CA PRO A 63 -18.06 -3.88 11.35
C PRO A 63 -17.36 -5.21 11.70
N VAL A 64 -17.73 -5.79 12.84
CA VAL A 64 -17.18 -7.05 13.36
C VAL A 64 -17.13 -8.13 12.29
N ASN A 65 -15.95 -8.72 12.10
CA ASN A 65 -15.68 -9.79 11.12
C ASN A 65 -15.93 -9.38 9.66
N THR A 66 -15.74 -8.10 9.32
CA THR A 66 -15.84 -7.61 7.95
C THR A 66 -14.52 -7.03 7.46
N LEU A 67 -14.35 -6.93 6.15
CA LEU A 67 -13.17 -6.32 5.52
C LEU A 67 -13.62 -5.16 4.65
N SER A 68 -12.86 -4.06 4.68
CA SER A 68 -13.02 -2.94 3.74
C SER A 68 -11.65 -2.34 3.45
N GLY A 69 -11.18 -2.49 2.23
CA GLY A 69 -9.86 -2.03 1.82
C GLY A 69 -9.70 -1.96 0.31
N PHE A 70 -8.49 -1.65 -0.13
CA PHE A 70 -8.13 -1.55 -1.53
C PHE A 70 -6.73 -2.10 -1.76
N ARG A 71 -6.57 -2.81 -2.88
CA ARG A 71 -5.30 -3.39 -3.28
C ARG A 71 -4.67 -2.58 -4.40
N ALA A 72 -3.36 -2.38 -4.34
CA ALA A 72 -2.60 -1.72 -5.39
C ALA A 72 -2.66 -2.51 -6.71
N PRO A 73 -2.63 -1.81 -7.87
CA PRO A 73 -2.57 -2.47 -9.16
C PRO A 73 -1.30 -3.33 -9.29
N PHE A 74 -1.48 -4.64 -9.51
CA PHE A 74 -0.37 -5.63 -9.50
C PHE A 74 0.79 -5.27 -10.44
N GLY A 75 0.51 -4.69 -11.62
CA GLY A 75 1.53 -4.31 -12.60
C GLY A 75 2.50 -3.22 -12.09
N LEU A 76 2.01 -2.28 -11.28
CA LEU A 76 2.84 -1.23 -10.69
C LEU A 76 3.58 -1.74 -9.45
N TRP A 77 2.85 -2.46 -8.59
CA TRP A 77 3.39 -2.98 -7.34
C TRP A 77 4.53 -3.97 -7.56
N SER A 78 4.40 -4.92 -8.50
CA SER A 78 5.45 -5.90 -8.79
C SER A 78 6.78 -5.26 -9.23
N THR A 79 6.75 -4.06 -9.81
CA THR A 79 7.96 -3.32 -10.16
C THR A 79 8.63 -2.73 -8.92
N ALA A 80 7.86 -2.08 -8.04
CA ALA A 80 8.38 -1.56 -6.76
C ALA A 80 8.92 -2.68 -5.86
N ALA A 81 8.22 -3.81 -5.82
CA ALA A 81 8.57 -5.01 -5.07
C ALA A 81 9.94 -5.59 -5.45
N ALA A 82 10.34 -5.42 -6.71
CA ALA A 82 11.56 -5.97 -7.29
C ALA A 82 12.74 -5.00 -7.23
N ASP A 83 12.54 -3.77 -6.72
CA ASP A 83 13.61 -2.77 -6.67
C ASP A 83 14.67 -3.12 -5.61
N PRO A 84 15.95 -3.28 -5.98
CA PRO A 84 17.02 -3.60 -5.04
C PRO A 84 17.34 -2.46 -4.07
N GLY A 85 16.96 -1.21 -4.39
CA GLY A 85 17.06 -0.04 -3.54
C GLY A 85 16.02 0.01 -2.42
N GLY A 86 15.09 -0.95 -2.39
CA GLY A 86 14.05 -1.05 -1.38
C GLY A 86 12.74 -0.39 -1.80
N PHE A 87 11.81 -0.32 -0.85
CA PHE A 87 10.48 0.22 -1.06
C PHE A 87 10.16 1.33 -0.08
N GLU A 88 9.16 2.13 -0.43
CA GLU A 88 8.54 3.09 0.47
C GLU A 88 7.03 3.11 0.22
N ILE A 89 6.27 3.15 1.30
CA ILE A 89 4.82 3.35 1.31
C ILE A 89 4.55 4.57 2.18
N GLU A 90 3.74 5.48 1.67
CA GLU A 90 3.25 6.64 2.42
C GLU A 90 1.73 6.56 2.53
N ALA A 91 1.19 6.76 3.73
CA ALA A 91 -0.23 6.85 3.97
C ALA A 91 -0.54 8.05 4.88
N VAL A 92 -1.68 8.68 4.64
CA VAL A 92 -2.20 9.74 5.51
C VAL A 92 -3.62 9.40 5.90
N MET A 93 -3.79 9.07 7.18
CA MET A 93 -5.07 8.61 7.71
C MET A 93 -5.25 9.00 9.18
N LYS A 94 -6.49 8.88 9.67
CA LYS A 94 -6.84 8.90 11.10
C LYS A 94 -7.78 7.77 11.45
N VAL A 95 -7.66 7.24 12.67
CA VAL A 95 -8.65 6.33 13.21
C VAL A 95 -9.82 7.16 13.74
N VAL A 96 -11.04 6.84 13.32
CA VAL A 96 -12.25 7.54 13.77
C VAL A 96 -12.85 6.86 14.99
N SER A 97 -12.91 5.53 14.96
CA SER A 97 -13.42 4.72 16.06
C SER A 97 -12.96 3.28 15.94
N VAL A 98 -12.83 2.63 17.09
CA VAL A 98 -12.57 1.20 17.22
C VAL A 98 -13.62 0.61 18.17
N SER A 99 -14.34 -0.45 17.77
CA SER A 99 -15.32 -1.09 18.66
C SER A 99 -14.73 -2.16 19.58
N ASP A 100 -13.54 -2.68 19.27
CA ASP A 100 -12.71 -3.50 20.17
C ASP A 100 -11.35 -2.81 20.44
N PRO A 101 -11.28 -1.90 21.44
CA PRO A 101 -10.07 -1.14 21.73
C PRO A 101 -8.84 -2.02 21.93
N GLY A 102 -7.75 -1.72 21.23
CA GLY A 102 -6.52 -2.53 21.22
C GLY A 102 -6.61 -3.89 20.51
N GLY A 103 -7.77 -4.29 20.00
CA GLY A 103 -7.99 -5.57 19.29
C GLY A 103 -8.18 -5.43 17.78
N ALA A 104 -8.71 -4.29 17.32
CA ALA A 104 -8.91 -4.00 15.91
C ALA A 104 -8.00 -2.89 15.42
N ALA A 105 -7.50 -3.04 14.19
CA ALA A 105 -6.56 -2.11 13.57
C ALA A 105 -6.85 -1.96 12.09
N ALA A 106 -6.68 -0.73 11.60
CA ALA A 106 -6.43 -0.58 10.18
C ALA A 106 -5.03 -1.08 9.85
N SER A 107 -4.82 -1.52 8.62
CA SER A 107 -3.56 -2.10 8.17
C SER A 107 -3.12 -1.52 6.84
N VAL A 108 -1.80 -1.48 6.67
CA VAL A 108 -1.12 -1.39 5.38
C VAL A 108 -0.28 -2.65 5.24
N THR A 109 -0.63 -3.53 4.31
CA THR A 109 0.16 -4.74 4.05
C THR A 109 1.08 -4.52 2.87
N TYR A 110 2.29 -5.06 3.02
CA TYR A 110 3.28 -5.17 1.97
C TYR A 110 3.83 -6.58 1.93
N ARG A 111 3.95 -7.14 0.73
CA ARG A 111 4.59 -8.44 0.48
C ARG A 111 5.23 -8.43 -0.88
N ASN A 112 6.49 -8.84 -0.98
CA ASN A 112 7.23 -8.89 -2.25
C ASN A 112 7.79 -10.28 -2.60
N GLY A 113 7.34 -11.34 -1.92
CA GLY A 113 7.87 -12.70 -2.10
C GLY A 113 9.27 -12.91 -1.51
N VAL A 114 9.81 -11.90 -0.82
CA VAL A 114 10.99 -12.01 0.05
C VAL A 114 10.59 -11.78 1.49
N ILE A 115 9.83 -10.72 1.77
CA ILE A 115 9.31 -10.38 3.10
C ILE A 115 7.81 -10.13 3.05
N ARG A 116 7.20 -10.18 4.24
CA ARG A 116 5.87 -9.66 4.51
C ARG A 116 5.93 -8.69 5.68
N CYS A 117 5.44 -7.49 5.43
CA CYS A 117 5.29 -6.40 6.38
C CYS A 117 3.80 -6.14 6.55
N ILE A 118 3.32 -6.14 7.78
CA ILE A 118 1.98 -5.68 8.11
C ILE A 118 2.19 -4.52 9.08
N PHE A 119 1.74 -3.34 8.68
CA PHE A 119 1.75 -2.15 9.53
C PHE A 119 0.34 -1.92 10.04
N ASP A 120 0.15 -2.13 11.34
CA ASP A 120 -1.14 -2.07 12.03
C ASP A 120 -1.28 -0.74 12.77
N ILE A 121 -2.47 -0.14 12.71
CA ILE A 121 -2.80 1.18 13.24
C ILE A 121 -4.02 1.02 14.14
N TYR A 122 -3.78 0.95 15.44
CA TYR A 122 -4.77 0.86 16.51
C TYR A 122 -5.14 2.27 16.99
N ASP A 123 -6.14 2.39 17.87
CA ASP A 123 -6.52 3.67 18.49
C ASP A 123 -5.43 4.25 19.40
N ASP A 124 -4.68 3.41 20.11
CA ASP A 124 -3.70 3.81 21.13
C ASP A 124 -2.23 3.52 20.78
N HIS A 125 -1.98 2.87 19.64
CA HIS A 125 -0.63 2.59 19.16
C HIS A 125 -0.57 2.23 17.67
N ILE A 126 0.65 2.15 17.15
CA ILE A 126 0.96 1.51 15.88
C ILE A 126 1.85 0.29 16.11
N GLY A 127 1.78 -0.67 15.20
CA GLY A 127 2.52 -1.93 15.25
C GLY A 127 3.12 -2.31 13.91
N LEU A 128 4.28 -2.97 13.97
CA LEU A 128 4.89 -3.62 12.81
C LEU A 128 5.02 -5.11 13.07
N SER A 129 4.39 -5.93 12.23
CA SER A 129 4.33 -7.39 12.36
C SER A 129 4.79 -8.11 11.08
N SER A 130 5.17 -9.37 11.23
CA SER A 130 5.63 -10.28 10.15
C SER A 130 4.72 -11.51 10.06
N PHE A 131 4.86 -12.31 9.01
CA PHE A 131 4.04 -13.52 8.82
C PHE A 131 4.14 -14.55 9.96
N THR A 132 5.30 -14.68 10.58
CA THR A 132 5.56 -15.64 11.66
C THR A 132 5.34 -15.05 13.04
N ASN A 133 5.28 -13.72 13.14
CA ASN A 133 5.13 -13.01 14.39
C ASN A 133 3.96 -12.01 14.32
N TRP A 134 2.76 -12.56 14.47
CA TRP A 134 1.49 -11.83 14.46
C TRP A 134 1.31 -10.90 15.66
N SER A 135 2.01 -11.16 16.78
CA SER A 135 2.06 -10.23 17.90
C SER A 135 3.18 -9.22 17.67
N GLY A 136 2.82 -8.03 17.18
CA GLY A 136 3.68 -6.90 16.82
C GLY A 136 5.04 -6.88 17.50
N THR A 137 6.09 -7.21 16.73
CA THR A 137 7.45 -7.29 17.28
C THR A 137 8.02 -5.91 17.61
N THR A 138 7.36 -4.84 17.15
CA THR A 138 7.69 -3.47 17.58
C THR A 138 6.43 -2.61 17.51
N THR A 139 6.10 -1.98 18.64
CA THR A 139 4.98 -1.06 18.75
C THR A 139 5.47 0.33 19.15
N HIS A 140 4.66 1.34 18.85
CA HIS A 140 4.87 2.70 19.31
C HIS A 140 3.55 3.28 19.80
N VAL A 141 3.50 3.68 21.07
CA VAL A 141 2.31 4.27 21.69
C VAL A 141 2.08 5.67 21.14
N MET A 142 0.89 5.90 20.59
CA MET A 142 0.43 7.19 20.11
C MET A 142 -1.09 7.19 20.01
N ASP A 143 -1.72 8.33 20.23
CA ASP A 143 -3.15 8.47 19.95
C ASP A 143 -3.33 8.66 18.44
N THR A 144 -3.89 7.67 17.73
CA THR A 144 -4.11 7.76 16.28
C THR A 144 -5.48 8.36 15.93
N THR A 145 -6.25 8.72 16.96
CA THR A 145 -7.58 9.33 16.87
C THR A 145 -7.55 10.84 17.02
N ASP A 146 -6.43 11.41 17.48
CA ASP A 146 -6.25 12.84 17.73
C ASP A 146 -6.20 13.70 16.46
N GLY A 147 -6.07 13.06 15.30
CA GLY A 147 -6.07 13.71 14.01
C GLY A 147 -5.46 12.82 12.92
N PHE A 148 -5.22 13.43 11.77
CA PHE A 148 -4.53 12.76 10.69
C PHE A 148 -3.02 12.81 10.86
N HIS A 149 -2.39 11.63 10.73
CA HIS A 149 -0.96 11.48 10.73
C HIS A 149 -0.46 11.01 9.38
N GLN A 150 0.75 11.42 9.04
CA GLN A 150 1.50 10.87 7.93
C GLN A 150 2.34 9.70 8.42
N TYR A 151 2.12 8.52 7.85
CA TYR A 151 2.90 7.31 8.08
C TYR A 151 3.77 7.05 6.85
N VAL A 152 5.08 6.90 7.06
CA VAL A 152 6.00 6.47 6.00
C VAL A 152 6.68 5.19 6.44
N ILE A 153 6.41 4.12 5.70
CA ILE A 153 6.96 2.78 5.90
C ILE A 153 8.03 2.57 4.83
N SER A 154 9.28 2.47 5.25
CA SER A 154 10.43 2.31 4.35
C SER A 154 11.11 0.98 4.59
N GLY A 155 11.50 0.27 3.54
CA GLY A 155 12.24 -0.96 3.69
C GLY A 155 13.42 -1.10 2.74
N LEU A 156 14.47 -1.78 3.20
CA LEU A 156 15.65 -2.14 2.42
C LEU A 156 16.05 -3.57 2.75
N GLY A 157 15.98 -4.47 1.77
CA GLY A 157 16.13 -5.91 2.02
C GLY A 157 15.00 -6.39 2.94
N ASN A 158 15.36 -6.89 4.13
CA ASN A 158 14.41 -7.33 5.14
C ASN A 158 14.27 -6.36 6.32
N GLN A 159 14.93 -5.20 6.27
CA GLN A 159 14.84 -4.18 7.31
C GLN A 159 13.72 -3.21 6.97
N VAL A 160 12.85 -2.90 7.92
CA VAL A 160 11.74 -1.95 7.77
C VAL A 160 11.78 -0.91 8.90
N GLU A 161 11.61 0.36 8.54
CA GLU A 161 11.51 1.50 9.44
C GLU A 161 10.20 2.24 9.23
N VAL A 162 9.69 2.89 10.27
CA VAL A 162 8.48 3.72 10.21
C VAL A 162 8.76 5.10 10.78
N THR A 163 8.37 6.12 10.02
CA THR A 163 8.30 7.49 10.51
C THR A 163 6.84 7.95 10.57
N VAL A 164 6.52 8.74 11.59
CA VAL A 164 5.21 9.39 11.78
C VAL A 164 5.44 10.89 11.80
N ASP A 165 4.74 11.61 10.92
CA ASP A 165 4.85 13.07 10.79
C ASP A 165 6.31 13.57 10.65
N GLY A 166 7.15 12.77 9.98
CA GLY A 166 8.58 13.05 9.77
C GLY A 166 9.51 12.65 10.93
N VAL A 167 8.98 12.06 12.01
CA VAL A 167 9.74 11.58 13.16
C VAL A 167 9.87 10.06 13.10
N SER A 168 11.09 9.54 13.22
CA SER A 168 11.31 8.08 13.30
C SER A 168 10.75 7.51 14.60
N VAL A 169 9.81 6.56 14.50
CA VAL A 169 9.11 5.95 15.65
C VAL A 169 9.36 4.45 15.78
N ILE A 170 9.59 3.75 14.67
CA ILE A 170 10.03 2.35 14.64
C ILE A 170 11.32 2.30 13.83
N SER A 171 12.44 1.99 14.50
CA SER A 171 13.75 1.86 13.85
C SER A 171 13.90 0.49 13.21
N ALA A 172 14.64 0.41 12.10
CA ALA A 172 14.93 -0.79 11.31
C ALA A 172 14.71 -2.13 12.05
N VAL A 173 13.54 -2.72 11.81
CA VAL A 173 13.14 -4.04 12.30
C VAL A 173 13.40 -5.06 11.20
N SER A 174 14.05 -6.16 11.55
CA SER A 174 14.23 -7.30 10.65
C SER A 174 12.93 -8.10 10.56
N LEU A 175 12.34 -8.17 9.37
CA LEU A 175 11.18 -9.01 9.10
C LEU A 175 11.61 -10.40 8.62
N ASP A 176 10.78 -11.38 8.92
CA ASP A 176 10.97 -12.76 8.48
C ASP A 176 10.69 -12.92 6.98
N SER A 177 11.31 -13.95 6.38
CA SER A 177 11.13 -14.23 4.97
C SER A 177 9.72 -14.76 4.68
N ASP A 178 9.12 -14.33 3.58
CA ASP A 178 7.82 -14.82 3.11
C ASP A 178 7.83 -14.99 1.58
N THR A 179 7.45 -16.16 1.09
CA THR A 179 7.53 -16.57 -0.32
C THR A 179 6.24 -16.43 -1.11
N GLY A 180 5.13 -15.95 -0.53
CA GLY A 180 3.89 -15.88 -1.30
C GLY A 180 3.71 -14.63 -2.14
N THR A 181 2.54 -14.55 -2.78
CA THR A 181 2.26 -13.61 -3.86
C THR A 181 2.47 -12.16 -3.44
N PRO A 182 3.19 -11.36 -4.25
CA PRO A 182 3.35 -9.96 -3.97
C PRO A 182 2.00 -9.24 -3.86
N VAL A 183 1.84 -8.46 -2.80
CA VAL A 183 0.66 -7.64 -2.59
C VAL A 183 1.03 -6.34 -1.88
N MET A 184 0.35 -5.26 -2.23
CA MET A 184 0.25 -4.07 -1.40
C MET A 184 -1.23 -3.73 -1.29
N ASP A 185 -1.71 -3.54 -0.09
CA ASP A 185 -3.09 -3.15 0.20
C ASP A 185 -3.16 -2.28 1.46
N PHE A 186 -4.29 -1.60 1.62
CA PHE A 186 -4.60 -0.82 2.80
C PHE A 186 -6.08 -0.91 3.13
N GLY A 187 -6.40 -0.67 4.39
CA GLY A 187 -7.76 -0.60 4.89
C GLY A 187 -7.91 -1.45 6.15
N ASP A 188 -9.08 -2.04 6.32
CA ASP A 188 -9.38 -2.95 7.41
C ASP A 188 -9.40 -4.38 6.84
N GLU A 189 -8.27 -5.08 6.90
CA GLU A 189 -8.04 -6.34 6.15
C GLU A 189 -7.90 -7.62 7.02
N TYR A 190 -8.03 -7.56 8.36
CA TYR A 190 -7.72 -8.69 9.25
C TYR A 190 -8.75 -9.04 10.34
N TRP A 191 -9.54 -10.11 10.15
CA TRP A 191 -10.30 -10.96 11.11
C TRP A 191 -10.96 -10.37 12.39
N THR A 192 -10.31 -9.53 13.18
CA THR A 192 -10.85 -8.77 14.33
C THR A 192 -11.26 -7.34 13.97
N ASN A 193 -11.30 -7.01 12.68
CA ASN A 193 -11.72 -5.73 12.14
C ASN A 193 -13.02 -5.20 12.71
N ASP A 194 -12.91 -4.00 13.25
CA ASP A 194 -13.93 -3.29 14.01
C ASP A 194 -13.61 -1.79 14.00
N THR A 195 -13.02 -1.31 12.89
CA THR A 195 -12.53 0.07 12.78
C THR A 195 -13.36 0.89 11.81
N THR A 196 -13.45 2.19 12.12
CA THR A 196 -13.74 3.21 11.12
C THR A 196 -12.51 4.06 10.95
N THR A 197 -12.06 4.22 9.71
CA THR A 197 -10.87 5.00 9.36
C THR A 197 -11.17 5.98 8.24
N GLU A 198 -10.44 7.10 8.24
CA GLU A 198 -10.46 8.08 7.18
C GLU A 198 -9.09 8.19 6.55
N TRP A 199 -9.03 8.05 5.23
CA TRP A 199 -7.80 8.09 4.43
C TRP A 199 -7.88 9.27 3.47
N SER A 200 -6.81 10.04 3.38
CA SER A 200 -6.69 11.16 2.43
C SER A 200 -5.64 10.91 1.36
N TYR A 201 -4.67 10.03 1.65
CA TYR A 201 -3.57 9.77 0.74
C TYR A 201 -3.00 8.37 0.99
N VAL A 202 -2.69 7.65 -0.08
CA VAL A 202 -1.89 6.41 -0.06
C VAL A 202 -1.01 6.39 -1.31
N ALA A 203 0.28 6.17 -1.15
CA ALA A 203 1.19 5.97 -2.26
C ALA A 203 2.25 4.93 -1.96
N PHE A 204 2.82 4.35 -3.02
CA PHE A 204 3.90 3.38 -2.90
C PHE A 204 4.89 3.52 -4.06
N GLY A 205 6.10 3.01 -3.87
CA GLY A 205 7.10 2.96 -4.92
C GLY A 205 8.46 2.45 -4.44
N PRO A 206 9.47 2.49 -5.31
CA PRO A 206 10.87 2.38 -4.88
C PRO A 206 11.22 3.40 -3.80
N LYS A 207 12.14 3.05 -2.91
CA LYS A 207 12.57 3.93 -1.81
C LYS A 207 13.05 5.29 -2.36
N GLY A 208 12.51 6.38 -1.82
CA GLY A 208 12.80 7.76 -2.25
C GLY A 208 12.17 8.18 -3.59
N ALA A 209 11.33 7.34 -4.20
CA ALA A 209 10.60 7.64 -5.43
C ALA A 209 9.09 7.84 -5.20
N VAL A 210 8.61 7.77 -3.95
CA VAL A 210 7.20 8.04 -3.63
C VAL A 210 6.93 9.52 -3.92
N PRO A 211 5.95 9.84 -4.79
CA PRO A 211 5.66 11.21 -5.16
C PRO A 211 5.28 12.06 -3.95
N ALA A 212 5.85 13.24 -3.82
CA ALA A 212 5.52 14.16 -2.74
C ALA A 212 4.01 14.39 -2.66
N ARG A 213 3.45 14.30 -1.45
CA ARG A 213 2.04 14.57 -1.19
C ARG A 213 1.60 15.93 -1.75
N PRO A 214 0.35 16.06 -2.24
CA PRO A 214 -0.19 17.36 -2.66
C PRO A 214 -0.12 18.40 -1.53
N ALA A 215 0.20 19.66 -1.88
CA ALA A 215 0.34 20.76 -0.92
C ALA A 215 -0.92 21.04 -0.09
N ALA A 216 -2.10 20.64 -0.58
CA ALA A 216 -3.39 20.76 0.11
C ALA A 216 -3.44 20.07 1.49
N TRP A 217 -2.46 19.21 1.82
CA TRP A 217 -2.36 18.60 3.14
C TRP A 217 -2.15 19.61 4.28
N GLY A 218 -1.40 20.69 4.03
CA GLY A 218 -1.23 21.76 5.02
C GLY A 218 -2.56 22.39 5.42
N ASP A 219 -3.47 22.51 4.44
CA ASP A 219 -4.82 23.06 4.64
C ASP A 219 -5.74 22.05 5.34
N LEU A 220 -5.66 20.76 5.01
CA LEU A 220 -6.42 19.69 5.68
C LEU A 220 -6.02 19.54 7.16
N LYS A 221 -4.72 19.59 7.50
CA LYS A 221 -4.27 19.60 8.91
C LYS A 221 -4.81 20.81 9.70
N ALA A 222 -5.09 21.94 9.04
CA ALA A 222 -5.63 23.12 9.70
C ALA A 222 -7.16 23.06 9.89
N MET A 223 -7.86 22.29 9.04
CA MET A 223 -9.33 22.14 9.12
C MET A 223 -9.81 21.13 10.16
N PHE A 224 -8.95 20.18 10.56
CA PHE A 224 -9.30 19.09 11.47
C PHE A 224 -8.55 19.14 12.81
N ARG A 225 -7.95 20.29 13.16
CA ARG A 225 -7.55 20.67 14.53
C ARG A 225 -8.68 21.45 15.19
#